data_AF-A0A3N5XGF5-F1
#
_entry.id   AF-A0A3N5XGF5-F1
#
_cell.length_a   1.000
_cell.length_b   1.000
_cell.length_c   1.000
_cell.angle_alpha   90.00
_cell.angle_beta   90.00
_cell.angle_gamma   90.00
#
_symmetry.space_group_name_H-M   'P 1'
#
loop_
_entity.id
_entity.type
_entity.pdbx_description
1 polymer ?
#
loop_
_entity_poly.entity_id
_entity_poly.type
_entity_poly.pdbx_seq_one_letter_code
_entity_poly.pdbx_strand_id
1 'polypeptide(L)' 'MADELILELAGLLQRGGYDETAERLTYALKWGDELVGLRIADRLAILDVLDDAPEGFADLRGVLTSEHRWRIRHGLV' A
#
# COMPACT_ATOMS: atom_id res chain seq x y z
N MET A 1 -10.15 11.02 8.99
CA MET A 1 -8.68 11.11 9.01
C MET A 1 -8.00 9.88 8.40
N ALA A 2 -8.60 8.67 8.38
CA ALA A 2 -8.07 7.53 7.61
C ALA A 2 -8.06 7.79 6.10
N ASP A 3 -9.11 8.43 5.58
CA ASP A 3 -9.25 8.81 4.18
C ASP A 3 -8.10 9.71 3.69
N GLU A 4 -7.62 10.61 4.54
CA GLU A 4 -6.49 11.50 4.24
C GLU A 4 -5.18 10.70 4.09
N LEU A 5 -4.95 9.72 4.95
CA LEU A 5 -3.80 8.81 4.82
C LEU A 5 -3.89 7.94 3.56
N ILE A 6 -5.08 7.51 3.16
CA ILE A 6 -5.28 6.76 1.90
C ILE A 6 -4.97 7.66 0.70
N LEU A 7 -5.42 8.90 0.70
CA LEU A 7 -5.11 9.87 -0.35
C LEU A 7 -3.62 10.21 -0.40
N GLU A 8 -2.98 10.36 0.76
CA GLU A 8 -1.55 10.59 0.85
C GLU A 8 -0.75 9.40 0.31
N LEU A 9 -1.12 8.17 0.66
CA LEU A 9 -0.53 6.95 0.12
C LEU A 9 -0.70 6.86 -1.40
N ALA A 10 -1.90 7.15 -1.91
CA ALA A 10 -2.12 7.19 -3.35
C ALA A 10 -1.23 8.24 -4.04
N GLY A 11 -1.04 9.40 -3.42
CA GLY A 11 -0.13 10.43 -3.91
C GLY A 11 1.34 9.99 -3.93
N LEU A 12 1.78 9.24 -2.91
CA LEU A 12 3.12 8.63 -2.88
C LEU A 12 3.29 7.60 -4.01
N LEU A 13 2.30 6.74 -4.21
CA LEU A 13 2.30 5.74 -5.27
C LEU A 13 2.36 6.37 -6.66
N GLN A 14 1.59 7.43 -6.93
CA GLN A 14 1.65 8.16 -8.20
C GLN A 14 3.04 8.78 -8.43
N ARG A 15 3.64 9.41 -7.40
CA ARG A 15 5.00 9.95 -7.49
C ARG A 15 6.05 8.87 -7.73
N GLY A 16 5.83 7.66 -7.23
CA GLY A 16 6.66 6.47 -7.47
C GLY A 16 6.38 5.77 -8.81
N GLY A 17 5.40 6.23 -9.61
CA GLY A 17 5.03 5.60 -10.89
C GLY A 17 4.15 4.35 -10.75
N TYR A 18 3.56 4.11 -9.57
CA TYR A 18 2.65 3.00 -9.28
C TYR A 18 1.19 3.37 -9.50
N ASP A 19 0.88 3.91 -10.69
CA ASP A 19 -0.43 4.52 -11.00
C ASP A 19 -1.60 3.55 -10.84
N GLU A 20 -1.45 2.29 -11.23
CA GLU A 20 -2.52 1.29 -11.12
C GLU A 20 -2.88 1.01 -9.65
N THR A 21 -1.88 0.95 -8.76
CA THR A 21 -2.11 0.73 -7.33
C THR A 21 -2.73 1.97 -6.69
N ALA A 22 -2.30 3.17 -7.08
CA ALA A 22 -2.91 4.42 -6.63
C ALA A 22 -4.37 4.55 -7.07
N GLU A 23 -4.68 4.23 -8.33
CA GLU A 23 -6.04 4.23 -8.87
C GLU A 23 -6.94 3.24 -8.11
N ARG A 24 -6.44 2.03 -7.81
CA ARG A 24 -7.20 1.05 -7.05
C ARG A 24 -7.57 1.55 -5.65
N LEU A 25 -6.64 2.17 -4.93
CA LEU A 25 -6.90 2.72 -3.59
C LEU A 25 -7.86 3.91 -3.62
N THR A 26 -7.67 4.83 -4.56
CA THR A 26 -8.56 6.00 -4.72
C THR A 26 -9.96 5.60 -5.17
N TYR A 27 -10.08 4.58 -6.02
CA TYR A 27 -11.37 4.01 -6.40
C TYR A 27 -12.09 3.43 -5.18
N ALA A 28 -11.43 2.57 -4.41
CA ALA A 28 -12.00 1.99 -3.20
C ALA A 28 -12.46 3.07 -2.21
N LEU A 29 -11.64 4.09 -1.99
CA LEU A 29 -11.99 5.22 -1.13
C LEU A 29 -13.23 5.97 -1.64
N LYS A 30 -13.29 6.25 -2.95
CA LYS A 30 -14.42 6.95 -3.58
C LYS A 30 -15.74 6.20 -3.43
N TRP A 31 -15.71 4.88 -3.47
CA TRP A 31 -16.90 4.04 -3.38
C TRP A 31 -17.20 3.53 -1.97
N GLY A 32 -16.34 3.83 -1.00
CA GLY A 32 -16.52 3.40 0.39
C GLY A 32 -16.26 1.92 0.61
N ASP A 33 -15.41 1.30 -0.21
CA ASP A 33 -15.04 -0.10 -0.06
C ASP A 33 -14.18 -0.29 1.19
N GLU A 34 -14.70 -1.03 2.17
CA GLU A 34 -13.98 -1.30 3.43
C GLU A 34 -12.79 -2.26 3.26
N LEU A 35 -12.81 -3.06 2.19
CA LEU A 35 -11.78 -4.08 1.91
C LEU A 35 -11.29 -3.98 0.46
N VAL A 36 -9.99 -3.76 0.31
CA VAL A 36 -9.34 -3.70 -1.00
C VAL A 36 -8.49 -4.95 -1.22
N GLY A 37 -8.84 -5.73 -2.23
CA GLY A 37 -8.03 -6.87 -2.66
C GLY A 37 -6.72 -6.40 -3.31
N LEU A 38 -5.60 -6.53 -2.60
CA LEU A 38 -4.27 -6.22 -3.14
C LEU A 38 -3.64 -7.46 -3.81
N ARG A 39 -3.00 -7.26 -4.96
CA ARG A 39 -2.12 -8.26 -5.59
C ARG A 39 -0.73 -8.20 -4.96
N ILE A 40 0.15 -9.13 -5.31
CA ILE A 40 1.54 -9.12 -4.83
C ILE A 40 2.24 -7.83 -5.27
N ALA A 41 2.10 -7.45 -6.55
CA ALA A 41 2.68 -6.22 -7.08
C ALA A 41 2.22 -4.96 -6.32
N ASP A 42 0.93 -4.88 -5.95
CA ASP A 42 0.40 -3.75 -5.20
C ASP A 42 1.03 -3.64 -3.80
N ARG A 43 1.21 -4.78 -3.12
CA ARG A 43 1.89 -4.82 -1.80
C ARG A 43 3.34 -4.38 -1.89
N LEU A 44 4.05 -4.79 -2.94
CA LEU A 44 5.44 -4.40 -3.18
C LEU A 44 5.56 -2.92 -3.50
N ALA A 45 4.65 -2.39 -4.34
CA ALA A 45 4.59 -0.95 -4.64
C ALA A 45 4.34 -0.12 -3.38
N ILE A 46 3.42 -0.55 -2.51
CA ILE A 46 3.18 0.13 -1.23
C ILE A 46 4.42 0.04 -0.34
N LEU A 47 5.08 -1.11 -0.25
CA LEU A 47 6.31 -1.23 0.53
C LEU A 47 7.43 -0.31 0.04
N ASP A 48 7.60 -0.21 -1.29
CA ASP A 48 8.63 0.63 -1.92
C ASP A 48 8.44 2.11 -1.54
N VAL A 49 7.24 2.66 -1.72
CA VAL A 49 6.98 4.07 -1.38
C VAL A 49 6.93 4.35 0.12
N LEU A 50 6.82 3.31 0.95
CA LEU A 50 6.86 3.43 2.41
C LEU A 50 8.26 3.27 3.00
N ASP A 51 9.30 3.05 2.21
CA ASP A 51 10.64 2.83 2.74
C ASP A 51 11.20 4.09 3.44
N ASP A 52 10.79 5.28 2.95
CA ASP A 52 11.05 6.61 3.54
C ASP A 52 9.74 7.35 3.91
N ALA A 53 8.76 6.63 4.45
CA ALA A 53 7.43 7.21 4.68
C ALA A 53 7.30 8.10 5.93
N PRO A 54 6.33 9.05 5.90
CA PRO A 54 5.90 9.81 7.06
C PRO A 54 5.37 8.93 8.21
N GLU A 55 5.41 9.45 9.45
CA GLU A 55 5.06 8.74 10.69
C GLU A 55 3.67 8.06 10.68
N GLY A 56 2.73 8.55 9.87
CA GLY A 56 1.38 8.00 9.76
C GLY A 56 1.27 6.60 9.14
N PHE A 57 2.34 6.07 8.54
CA PHE A 57 2.32 4.77 7.84
C PHE A 57 3.14 3.66 8.52
N ALA A 58 3.70 3.91 9.71
CA ALA A 58 4.59 2.97 10.39
C ALA A 58 3.94 1.59 10.60
N ASP A 59 2.69 1.55 11.05
CA ASP A 59 1.96 0.30 11.28
C ASP A 59 1.70 -0.46 9.98
N LEU A 60 1.26 0.24 8.93
CA LEU A 60 1.03 -0.35 7.61
C LEU A 60 2.33 -0.93 7.03
N ARG A 61 3.43 -0.17 7.09
CA ARG A 61 4.76 -0.63 6.68
C ARG A 61 5.18 -1.88 7.45
N GLY A 62 4.98 -1.89 8.78
CA GLY A 62 5.31 -3.01 9.65
C GLY A 62 4.57 -4.28 9.27
N VAL A 63 3.25 -4.19 9.06
CA VAL A 63 2.41 -5.32 8.65
C VAL A 63 2.84 -5.86 7.28
N LEU A 64 3.01 -4.99 6.28
CA LEU A 64 3.40 -5.40 4.94
C LEU A 64 4.80 -6.01 4.90
N THR A 65 5.73 -5.49 5.70
CA THR A 65 7.10 -6.04 5.81
C THR A 65 7.07 -7.44 6.42
N SER A 66 6.26 -7.63 7.48
CA SER A 66 6.09 -8.94 8.12
C SER A 66 5.47 -9.97 7.17
N GLU A 67 4.41 -9.57 6.45
CA GLU A 67 3.77 -10.41 5.43
C GLU A 67 4.77 -10.78 4.33
N HIS A 68 5.47 -9.81 3.77
CA HIS A 68 6.47 -10.04 2.72
C HIS A 68 7.57 -11.02 3.16
N ARG A 69 8.11 -10.87 4.38
CA ARG A 69 9.10 -11.81 4.95
C ARG A 69 8.53 -13.21 5.11
N TRP A 70 7.27 -13.33 5.53
CA TRP A 70 6.59 -14.62 5.63
C TRP A 70 6.46 -15.27 4.24
N ARG A 71 6.03 -14.51 3.22
CA ARG A 71 5.92 -15.03 1.85
C ARG A 71 7.26 -15.54 1.31
N ILE A 72 8.34 -14.79 1.52
CA ILE A 72 9.70 -15.20 1.10
C ILE A 72 10.07 -16.51 1.78
N ARG A 73 9.87 -16.63 3.10
CA ARG A 73 10.19 -17.84 3.86
C ARG A 73 9.45 -19.08 3.32
N HIS A 74 8.26 -18.89 2.77
CA HIS A 74 7.41 -19.96 2.25
C HIS A 74 7.46 -20.13 0.72
N GLY A 75 8.32 -19.39 0.00
CA GLY A 75 8.45 -19.51 -1.46
C GLY A 75 7.23 -19.02 -2.24
N LEU A 76 6.52 -18.01 -1.73
CA LEU A 76 5.29 -17.44 -2.32
C LEU A 76 5.51 -16.11 -3.07
N VAL A 77 6.77 -15.77 -3.34
CA VAL A 77 7.24 -14.59 -4.09
C VAL A 77 8.15 -15.09 -5.21
#